data_AF-A0A7S2NBL7-F1
#
_entry.id   AF-A0A7S2NBL7-F1
#
_cell.length_a   1.000
_cell.length_b   1.000
_cell.length_c   1.000
_cell.angle_alpha   90.00
_cell.angle_beta   90.00
_cell.angle_gamma   90.00
#
_symmetry.space_group_name_H-M   'P 1'
#
loop_
_entity.id
_entity.type
_entity.pdbx_description
1 polymer ?
#
loop_
_entity_poly.entity_id
_entity_poly.type
_entity_poly.pdbx_seq_one_letter_code
_entity_poly.pdbx_strand_id
1 'polypeptide(L)'
;LNLTKVSLPSSDWFQDIGSIDLEVPYLFDAAYSFVLAANDLLHQGVPVADMHSAVLNRAVRAVEFEGISGPVRFNGNGDRLALYNIENVQPRSTGALGAVTAAYYDAEGDQIVMNQGMDMYWVDGRPGARLPQALTVCAAGSFKDEHQVCHP
;
A
#
# COMPACT_ATOMS: atom_id res chain seq x y z
N LEU A 1 23.56 -25.76 -3.67
CA LEU A 1 22.13 -25.75 -3.26
C LEU A 1 21.32 -26.29 -4.43
N ASN A 2 20.70 -27.47 -4.25
CA ASN A 2 19.98 -28.17 -5.31
C ASN A 2 18.54 -27.61 -5.37
N LEU A 3 18.27 -26.69 -6.29
CA LEU A 3 16.99 -25.95 -6.40
C LEU A 3 15.90 -26.71 -7.18
N THR A 4 15.95 -28.05 -7.21
CA THR A 4 14.96 -28.85 -7.93
C THR A 4 13.79 -29.18 -7.01
N LYS A 5 12.68 -28.45 -7.20
CA LYS A 5 11.33 -28.59 -6.58
C LYS A 5 10.95 -27.57 -5.51
N VAL A 6 11.18 -26.29 -5.78
CA VAL A 6 10.12 -25.32 -5.43
C VAL A 6 9.19 -25.30 -6.63
N SER A 7 7.96 -25.81 -6.50
CA SER A 7 6.93 -25.58 -7.51
C SER A 7 6.71 -24.08 -7.56
N LEU A 8 7.12 -23.43 -8.65
CA LEU A 8 6.73 -22.07 -8.92
C LEU A 8 5.19 -22.04 -8.96
N PRO A 9 4.52 -21.09 -8.27
CA PRO A 9 3.08 -21.00 -8.30
C PRO A 9 2.60 -20.93 -9.76
N SER A 10 1.55 -21.69 -10.11
CA SER A 10 1.06 -21.81 -11.48
C SER A 10 0.69 -20.43 -12.02
N SER A 11 1.03 -20.11 -13.27
CA SER A 11 0.79 -18.80 -13.92
C SER A 11 -0.63 -18.22 -13.79
N ASP A 12 -1.58 -19.01 -13.30
CA ASP A 12 -2.95 -18.64 -12.94
C ASP A 12 -3.00 -17.53 -11.88
N TRP A 13 -2.02 -17.41 -10.98
CA TRP A 13 -1.98 -16.30 -10.01
C TRP A 13 -1.86 -14.93 -10.70
N PHE A 14 -1.17 -14.84 -11.84
CA PHE A 14 -1.10 -13.61 -12.61
C PHE A 14 -2.40 -13.29 -13.37
N GLN A 15 -3.33 -14.24 -13.50
CA GLN A 15 -4.55 -14.05 -14.29
C GLN A 15 -5.64 -13.32 -13.50
N ASP A 16 -5.61 -13.40 -12.16
CA ASP A 16 -6.57 -12.71 -11.29
C ASP A 16 -5.89 -12.27 -9.97
N ILE A 17 -5.08 -11.21 -10.05
CA ILE A 17 -4.43 -10.59 -8.88
C ILE A 17 -5.45 -10.14 -7.81
N GLY A 18 -6.69 -9.84 -8.20
CA GLY A 18 -7.76 -9.44 -7.27
C GLY A 18 -8.30 -10.59 -6.42
N SER A 19 -8.04 -11.84 -6.80
CA SER A 19 -8.39 -13.03 -6.03
C SER A 19 -7.32 -13.44 -5.00
N ILE A 20 -6.14 -12.82 -5.06
CA ILE A 20 -5.03 -13.12 -4.16
C ILE A 20 -5.17 -12.27 -2.89
N ASP A 21 -4.74 -12.82 -1.76
CA ASP A 21 -4.55 -12.05 -0.54
C ASP A 21 -3.77 -10.76 -0.82
N LEU A 22 -4.27 -9.65 -0.28
CA LEU A 22 -3.72 -8.30 -0.50
C LEU A 22 -2.21 -8.23 -0.28
N GLU A 23 -1.65 -9.09 0.57
CA GLU A 23 -0.23 -9.13 0.93
C GLU A 23 0.69 -9.59 -0.21
N VAL A 24 0.24 -10.49 -1.09
CA VAL A 24 1.11 -11.13 -2.08
C VAL A 24 1.63 -10.14 -3.14
N PRO A 25 0.80 -9.25 -3.73
CA PRO A 25 1.30 -8.21 -4.62
C PRO A 25 2.35 -7.30 -3.96
N TYR A 26 2.16 -6.93 -2.68
CA TYR A 26 3.11 -6.10 -1.95
C TYR A 26 4.43 -6.81 -1.67
N LEU A 27 4.40 -8.10 -1.34
CA LEU A 27 5.62 -8.91 -1.17
C LEU A 27 6.42 -9.02 -2.47
N PHE A 28 5.73 -9.18 -3.60
CA PHE A 28 6.37 -9.21 -4.91
C PHE A 28 7.07 -7.88 -5.21
N ASP A 29 6.36 -6.76 -5.08
CA ASP A 29 6.91 -5.42 -5.32
C ASP A 29 8.10 -5.13 -4.39
N ALA A 30 8.01 -5.56 -3.13
CA ALA A 30 9.11 -5.44 -2.17
C ALA A 30 10.35 -6.20 -2.63
N ALA A 31 10.21 -7.47 -3.04
CA ALA A 31 11.33 -8.25 -3.56
C ALA A 31 11.90 -7.65 -4.86
N TYR A 32 11.03 -7.16 -5.74
CA TYR A 32 11.43 -6.56 -7.01
C TYR A 32 12.22 -5.26 -6.82
N SER A 33 11.89 -4.49 -5.77
CA SER A 33 12.65 -3.29 -5.39
C SER A 33 14.13 -3.60 -5.11
N PHE A 34 14.43 -4.74 -4.48
CA PHE A 34 15.83 -5.18 -4.27
C PHE A 34 16.51 -5.59 -5.57
N VAL A 35 15.79 -6.24 -6.48
CA VAL A 35 16.31 -6.66 -7.79
C VAL A 35 16.70 -5.43 -8.62
N LEU A 36 15.81 -4.44 -8.71
CA LEU A 36 16.08 -3.19 -9.43
C LEU A 36 17.24 -2.42 -8.80
N ALA A 37 17.26 -2.27 -7.48
CA ALA A 37 18.35 -1.61 -6.77
C ALA A 37 19.72 -2.27 -7.01
N ALA A 38 19.78 -3.61 -6.94
CA ALA A 38 21.00 -4.35 -7.22
C ALA A 38 21.44 -4.21 -8.69
N ASN A 39 20.48 -4.29 -9.62
CA ASN A 39 20.73 -4.10 -11.05
C ASN A 39 21.31 -2.71 -11.35
N ASP A 40 20.75 -1.66 -10.75
CA ASP A 40 21.22 -0.28 -10.92
C ASP A 40 22.64 -0.10 -10.36
N LEU A 41 22.94 -0.67 -9.19
CA LEU A 41 24.28 -0.65 -8.63
C LEU A 41 25.30 -1.36 -9.54
N LEU A 42 24.93 -2.50 -10.13
CA LEU A 42 25.78 -3.22 -11.08
C LEU A 42 26.03 -2.37 -12.34
N HIS A 43 25.02 -1.71 -12.88
CA HIS A 43 25.16 -0.83 -14.04
C HIS A 43 26.01 0.41 -13.76
N GLN A 44 26.01 0.88 -12.51
CA GLN A 44 26.90 1.95 -12.04
C GLN A 44 28.35 1.48 -11.80
N GLY A 45 28.63 0.19 -11.98
CA GLY A 45 29.95 -0.39 -11.80
C GLY A 45 30.33 -0.60 -10.33
N VAL A 46 29.37 -0.57 -9.40
CA VAL A 46 29.63 -0.87 -7.99
C VAL A 46 29.99 -2.36 -7.87
N PRO A 47 31.17 -2.72 -7.34
CA PRO A 47 31.52 -4.12 -7.14
C PRO A 47 30.57 -4.79 -6.15
N VAL A 48 30.19 -6.05 -6.40
CA VAL A 48 29.31 -6.83 -5.50
C VAL A 48 29.86 -6.88 -4.06
N ALA A 49 31.19 -6.96 -3.93
CA ALA A 49 31.85 -6.94 -2.63
C ALA A 49 31.61 -5.64 -1.83
N ASP A 50 31.34 -4.53 -2.51
CA ASP A 50 31.11 -3.21 -1.91
C ASP A 50 29.62 -2.90 -1.73
N MET A 51 28.70 -3.79 -2.16
CA MET A 51 27.25 -3.66 -2.00
C MET A 51 26.79 -4.04 -0.59
N HIS A 52 27.35 -3.39 0.42
CA HIS A 52 26.95 -3.59 1.80
C HIS A 52 25.54 -3.05 2.07
N SER A 53 24.97 -3.44 3.21
CA SER A 53 23.58 -3.12 3.58
C SER A 53 23.22 -1.64 3.45
N ALA A 54 24.12 -0.72 3.83
CA ALA A 54 23.88 0.73 3.72
C ALA A 54 23.80 1.21 2.26
N VAL A 55 24.62 0.64 1.37
CA VAL A 55 24.60 0.96 -0.06
C VAL A 55 23.33 0.42 -0.71
N LEU A 56 23.01 -0.86 -0.44
CA LEU A 56 21.81 -1.49 -0.96
C LEU A 56 20.53 -0.83 -0.43
N ASN A 57 20.46 -0.51 0.87
CA ASN A 57 19.30 0.15 1.46
C ASN A 57 19.06 1.53 0.85
N ARG A 58 20.13 2.30 0.59
CA ARG A 58 20.03 3.58 -0.11
C ARG A 58 19.50 3.40 -1.53
N ALA A 59 20.01 2.40 -2.26
CA ALA A 59 19.58 2.11 -3.61
C ALA A 59 18.10 1.68 -3.65
N VAL A 60 17.66 0.80 -2.74
CA VAL A 60 16.26 0.38 -2.61
C VAL A 60 15.34 1.57 -2.34
N ARG A 61 15.72 2.49 -1.45
CA ARG A 61 14.91 3.69 -1.18
C ARG A 61 14.80 4.65 -2.37
N ALA A 62 15.66 4.51 -3.38
CA ALA A 62 15.71 5.36 -4.56
C ALA A 62 15.02 4.75 -5.78
N VAL A 63 14.54 3.51 -5.72
CA VAL A 63 13.84 2.89 -6.85
C VAL A 63 12.46 3.51 -7.04
N GLU A 64 12.06 3.65 -8.30
CA GLU A 64 10.73 4.08 -8.71
C GLU A 64 10.31 3.25 -9.93
N PHE A 65 9.16 2.58 -9.85
CA PHE A 65 8.65 1.75 -10.95
C PHE A 65 7.14 1.48 -10.81
N GLU A 66 6.52 1.02 -11.90
CA GLU A 66 5.15 0.50 -11.89
C GLU A 66 5.17 -0.98 -11.43
N GLY A 67 4.76 -1.21 -10.18
CA GLY A 67 4.65 -2.54 -9.59
C GLY A 67 3.33 -3.23 -9.90
N ILE A 68 3.21 -4.49 -9.51
CA ILE A 68 1.98 -5.25 -9.74
C ILE A 68 0.85 -4.82 -8.79
N SER A 69 1.19 -4.17 -7.67
CA SER A 69 0.22 -3.53 -6.78
C SER A 69 0.04 -2.02 -7.07
N GLY A 70 0.52 -1.53 -8.22
CA GLY A 70 0.54 -0.11 -8.59
C GLY A 70 1.90 0.55 -8.42
N PRO A 71 1.98 1.90 -8.52
CA PRO A 71 3.24 2.63 -8.43
C PRO A 71 4.01 2.33 -7.13
N VAL A 72 5.33 2.14 -7.25
CA VAL A 72 6.26 1.92 -6.13
C VAL A 72 7.25 3.07 -6.10
N ARG A 73 7.23 3.84 -5.01
CA ARG A 73 8.24 4.84 -4.64
C ARG A 73 8.19 5.06 -3.13
N PHE A 74 9.24 5.64 -2.56
CA PHE A 74 9.40 5.75 -1.11
C PHE A 74 9.59 7.20 -0.65
N ASN A 75 9.08 7.52 0.54
CA ASN A 75 9.35 8.79 1.21
C ASN A 75 10.75 8.78 1.88
N GLY A 76 11.15 9.90 2.48
CA GLY A 76 12.44 10.02 3.18
C GLY A 76 12.64 9.02 4.34
N ASN A 77 11.55 8.55 4.95
CA ASN A 77 11.58 7.54 6.02
C ASN A 77 11.72 6.11 5.48
N GLY A 78 11.44 5.90 4.18
CA GLY A 78 11.47 4.60 3.52
C GLY A 78 10.10 3.93 3.46
N ASP A 79 9.02 4.64 3.79
CA ASP A 79 7.66 4.15 3.64
C ASP A 79 7.22 4.29 2.19
N ARG A 80 6.48 3.30 1.68
CA ARG A 80 5.92 3.35 0.33
C ARG A 80 4.85 4.43 0.27
N LEU A 81 4.92 5.30 -0.74
CA LEU A 81 3.85 6.25 -1.06
C LEU A 81 2.72 5.53 -1.81
N ALA A 82 1.98 4.68 -1.10
CA ALA A 82 0.92 3.85 -1.64
C ALA A 82 -0.48 4.50 -1.53
N LEU A 83 -1.45 3.92 -2.25
CA LEU A 83 -2.87 4.16 -2.04
C LEU A 83 -3.42 3.08 -1.10
N TYR A 84 -4.12 3.49 -0.05
CA TYR A 84 -4.73 2.58 0.92
C TYR A 84 -6.24 2.62 0.78
N ASN A 85 -6.87 1.46 0.55
CA ASN A 85 -8.33 1.38 0.50
C ASN A 85 -8.94 1.72 1.87
N ILE A 86 -9.97 2.55 1.87
CA ILE A 86 -10.83 2.79 3.02
C ILE A 86 -12.16 2.09 2.74
N GLU A 87 -12.36 0.98 3.44
CA GLU A 87 -13.57 0.18 3.33
C GLU A 87 -14.62 0.62 4.33
N ASN A 88 -15.84 0.81 3.85
CA ASN A 88 -17.01 1.00 4.70
C ASN A 88 -17.83 -0.30 4.69
N VAL A 89 -18.10 -0.84 5.88
CA VAL A 89 -19.01 -1.99 6.03
C VAL A 89 -20.43 -1.45 6.03
N GLN A 90 -21.14 -1.68 4.92
CA GLN A 90 -22.46 -1.10 4.69
C GLN A 90 -23.43 -2.10 4.06
N PRO A 91 -24.76 -1.84 4.12
CA PRO A 91 -25.73 -2.64 3.42
C PRO A 91 -25.48 -2.62 1.91
N ARG A 92 -25.44 -3.80 1.29
CA ARG A 92 -25.46 -3.97 -0.17
C ARG A 92 -26.91 -3.90 -0.67
N SER A 93 -27.08 -3.84 -1.99
CA SER A 93 -28.42 -3.88 -2.63
C SER A 93 -29.26 -5.09 -2.25
N THR A 94 -28.62 -6.17 -1.79
CA THR A 94 -29.26 -7.40 -1.28
C THR A 94 -29.72 -7.30 0.19
N GLY A 95 -29.42 -6.20 0.89
CA GLY A 95 -29.69 -6.02 2.32
C GLY A 95 -28.63 -6.64 3.24
N ALA A 96 -27.71 -7.47 2.72
CA ALA A 96 -26.60 -8.00 3.50
C ALA A 96 -25.52 -6.94 3.71
N LEU A 97 -24.82 -6.98 4.86
CA LEU A 97 -23.63 -6.15 5.08
C LEU A 97 -22.48 -6.66 4.21
N GLY A 98 -21.69 -5.73 3.67
CA GLY A 98 -20.41 -6.07 3.07
C GLY A 98 -19.48 -4.88 3.03
N ALA A 99 -18.19 -5.17 2.98
CA ALA A 99 -17.16 -4.15 2.75
C ALA A 99 -17.33 -3.56 1.35
N VAL A 100 -17.30 -2.24 1.26
CA VAL A 100 -17.29 -1.49 0.01
C VAL A 100 -16.19 -0.45 0.11
N THR A 101 -15.30 -0.39 -0.88
CA THR A 101 -14.27 0.64 -0.96
C THR A 101 -14.92 2.00 -1.22
N ALA A 102 -15.04 2.81 -0.19
CA ALA A 102 -15.73 4.10 -0.25
C ALA A 102 -14.77 5.26 -0.54
N ALA A 103 -13.50 5.09 -0.19
CA ALA A 103 -12.45 6.07 -0.41
C ALA A 103 -11.09 5.37 -0.49
N TYR A 104 -10.06 6.15 -0.81
CA TYR A 104 -8.67 5.75 -0.64
C TYR A 104 -7.90 6.85 0.08
N TYR A 105 -6.94 6.46 0.91
CA TYR A 105 -5.94 7.37 1.46
C TYR A 105 -4.73 7.37 0.52
N ASP A 106 -4.44 8.54 -0.03
CA ASP A 106 -3.28 8.83 -0.87
C ASP A 106 -2.13 9.31 0.02
N ALA A 107 -1.14 8.44 0.24
CA ALA A 107 0.01 8.75 1.09
C ALA A 107 0.98 9.76 0.47
N GLU A 108 0.95 9.96 -0.85
CA GLU A 108 1.75 11.01 -1.48
C GLU A 108 1.13 12.39 -1.25
N GLY A 109 -0.18 12.48 -1.44
CA GLY A 109 -0.93 13.71 -1.22
C GLY A 109 -1.30 13.99 0.25
N ASP A 110 -1.06 13.03 1.16
CA ASP A 110 -1.52 13.05 2.57
C ASP A 110 -3.01 13.40 2.68
N GLN A 111 -3.85 12.69 1.91
CA GLN A 111 -5.25 13.02 1.77
C GLN A 111 -6.13 11.79 1.60
N ILE A 112 -7.36 11.88 2.11
CA ILE A 112 -8.40 10.91 1.79
C ILE A 112 -9.19 11.41 0.58
N VAL A 113 -9.31 10.57 -0.43
CA VAL A 113 -10.08 10.85 -1.64
C VAL A 113 -11.28 9.92 -1.71
N MET A 114 -12.47 10.51 -1.73
CA MET A 114 -13.73 9.79 -1.82
C MET A 114 -13.96 9.23 -3.23
N ASN A 115 -14.44 7.99 -3.33
CA ASN A 115 -14.90 7.45 -4.61
C ASN A 115 -16.15 8.19 -5.07
N GLN A 116 -16.20 8.51 -6.37
CA GLN A 116 -17.33 9.26 -6.93
C GLN A 116 -18.64 8.45 -6.80
N GLY A 117 -19.70 9.13 -6.36
CA GLY A 117 -21.02 8.51 -6.21
C GLY A 117 -21.13 7.52 -5.03
N MET A 118 -20.13 7.46 -4.16
CA MET A 118 -20.14 6.60 -2.97
C MET A 118 -20.46 7.41 -1.71
N ASP A 119 -21.56 7.04 -1.04
CA ASP A 119 -21.84 7.46 0.32
C ASP A 119 -21.34 6.40 1.30
N MET A 120 -20.70 6.85 2.39
CA MET A 120 -20.41 5.99 3.54
C MET A 120 -21.59 5.99 4.50
N TYR A 121 -21.87 4.84 5.10
CA TYR A 121 -22.75 4.72 6.25
C TYR A 121 -21.99 5.01 7.53
N TRP A 122 -22.47 6.02 8.25
CA TRP A 122 -21.93 6.43 9.54
C TRP A 122 -22.52 5.61 10.69
N VAL A 123 -21.89 5.72 11.86
CA VAL A 123 -22.34 5.03 13.10
C VAL A 123 -23.75 5.44 13.54
N ASP A 124 -24.25 6.59 13.10
CA ASP A 124 -25.64 7.02 13.32
C ASP A 124 -26.64 6.44 12.30
N GLY A 125 -26.14 5.59 11.39
CA GLY A 125 -26.90 4.92 10.33
C GLY A 125 -27.19 5.77 9.11
N ARG A 126 -26.75 7.04 9.07
CA ARG A 126 -27.02 7.93 7.92
C ARG A 126 -25.96 7.77 6.84
N PRO A 127 -26.33 7.80 5.55
CA PRO A 127 -25.36 7.89 4.47
C PRO A 127 -24.80 9.32 4.38
N GLY A 128 -23.54 9.44 3.98
CA GLY A 128 -22.98 10.72 3.57
C GLY A 128 -21.62 10.62 2.90
N ALA A 129 -21.43 11.46 1.87
CA ALA A 129 -20.19 11.56 1.10
C ALA A 129 -19.08 12.40 1.77
N ARG A 130 -19.33 12.98 2.96
CA ARG A 130 -18.36 13.84 3.66
C ARG A 130 -17.76 13.13 4.85
N LEU A 131 -16.43 13.08 4.90
CA LEU A 131 -15.69 12.63 6.07
C LEU A 131 -15.98 13.57 7.27
N PRO A 132 -16.33 13.03 8.45
CA PRO A 132 -16.33 13.76 9.70
C PRO A 132 -14.96 14.39 9.89
N GLN A 133 -14.94 15.69 10.21
CA GLN A 133 -13.70 16.42 10.47
C GLN A 133 -12.84 15.74 11.53
N ALA A 134 -13.47 15.04 12.49
CA ALA A 134 -12.80 14.25 13.52
C ALA A 134 -11.81 13.21 12.98
N LEU A 135 -12.02 12.67 11.76
CA LEU A 135 -11.15 11.68 11.14
C LEU A 135 -9.89 12.28 10.52
N THR A 136 -9.85 13.60 10.28
CA THR A 136 -8.75 14.27 9.58
C THR A 136 -8.02 15.29 10.45
N VAL A 137 -8.26 15.29 11.78
CA VAL A 137 -7.64 16.25 12.70
C VAL A 137 -6.17 15.91 12.98
N CYS A 138 -5.82 14.62 12.97
CA CYS A 138 -4.47 14.15 13.25
C CYS A 138 -3.73 13.80 11.95
N ALA A 139 -2.40 13.89 11.98
CA ALA A 139 -1.56 13.41 10.90
C ALA A 139 -1.78 11.90 10.69
N ALA A 140 -1.58 11.42 9.47
CA ALA A 140 -1.69 10.00 9.17
C ALA A 140 -0.77 9.15 10.06
N GLY A 141 -1.27 7.99 10.48
CA GLY A 141 -0.57 7.12 11.44
C GLY A 141 -0.76 7.51 12.90
N SER A 142 -1.34 8.67 13.21
CA SER A 142 -1.65 9.10 14.58
C SER A 142 -3.08 8.73 15.00
N PHE A 143 -3.31 8.56 16.31
CA PHE A 143 -4.65 8.44 16.88
C PHE A 143 -4.94 9.56 17.87
N LYS A 144 -6.23 9.87 18.05
CA LYS A 144 -6.69 10.89 18.99
C LYS A 144 -7.11 10.21 20.29
N ASP A 145 -6.53 10.64 21.42
CA ASP A 145 -6.93 10.13 22.73
C ASP A 145 -8.22 10.77 23.26
N GLU A 146 -8.65 10.33 24.45
CA GLU A 146 -9.82 10.86 25.15
C GLU A 146 -9.72 12.37 25.48
N HIS A 147 -8.50 12.91 25.56
CA HIS A 147 -8.20 14.32 25.81
C HIS A 147 -8.09 15.15 24.52
N GLN A 148 -8.45 14.57 23.37
CA GLN A 148 -8.38 15.23 22.07
C GLN A 148 -6.95 15.56 21.60
N VAL A 149 -5.93 14.86 22.12
CA VAL A 149 -4.53 15.00 21.74
C VAL A 149 -4.16 13.94 20.71
N CYS A 150 -3.45 14.33 19.65
CA CYS A 150 -2.94 13.41 18.64
C CYS A 150 -1.63 12.78 19.12
N HIS A 151 -1.57 11.45 19.12
CA HIS A 151 -0.37 10.66 19.41
C HIS A 151 0.05 9.88 18.17
N PRO A 152 1.36 9.77 17.89
CA PRO A 152 1.87 8.90 16.84
C PRO A 152 1.60 7.42 17.12
#